data_AF-A0A6S7LQ57-F1
#
_entry.id   AF-A0A6S7LQ57-F1
#
_cell.length_a   1.000
_cell.length_b   1.000
_cell.length_c   1.000
_cell.angle_alpha   90.00
_cell.angle_beta   90.00
_cell.angle_gamma   90.00
#
_symmetry.space_group_name_H-M   'P 1'
#
loop_
_entity.id
_entity.type
_entity.pdbx_description
1 polymer ?
#
loop_
_entity_poly.entity_id
_entity_poly.type
_entity_poly.pdbx_seq_one_letter_code
_entity_poly.pdbx_strand_id
1 'polypeptide(L)'
;MAQTNVLGGLDRAIPLGVDTVSKHMYIGEYTLGRIYRSNYDGSSKKLIMKDVENVEGVAIDWIGRKLYWTTYKSETIEVATLDGKYRKVLIYAGLEYPRGMAVDPIAGYLFWSDWGAAAAIERCSLDGTNRVSLVKDKITWPQGVTLDTNQELVYWIDAHHDTISSVDYSGNKRKLIFEDASLALSKFHGFDLDITGNFVYFTDWLANAIYEVKLSSGVIVRTISVPTTNVIKGAMGLRVVDSSKQQA
;
A
#
# COMPACT_ATOMS: atom_id res chain seq x y z
N MET A 1 -0.92 22.03 -10.72
CA MET A 1 -0.67 20.68 -11.28
C MET A 1 -1.92 20.24 -12.01
N ALA A 2 -1.81 19.73 -13.23
CA ALA A 2 -2.96 19.19 -13.95
C ALA A 2 -3.28 17.79 -13.41
N GLN A 3 -4.55 17.52 -13.10
CA GLN A 3 -5.03 16.19 -12.80
C GLN A 3 -5.47 15.53 -14.11
N THR A 4 -5.18 14.24 -14.28
CA THR A 4 -5.54 13.50 -15.49
C THR A 4 -6.11 12.15 -15.12
N ASN A 5 -7.26 11.81 -15.73
CA ASN A 5 -7.80 10.48 -15.64
C ASN A 5 -7.01 9.55 -16.57
N VAL A 6 -6.31 8.57 -15.99
CA VAL A 6 -5.46 7.63 -16.72
C VAL A 6 -6.23 6.37 -17.13
N LEU A 7 -7.10 5.87 -16.25
CA LEU A 7 -7.83 4.62 -16.48
C LEU A 7 -9.20 4.67 -15.79
N GLY A 8 -10.26 4.40 -16.54
CA GLY A 8 -11.65 4.41 -16.07
C GLY A 8 -12.36 3.06 -16.24
N GLY A 9 -13.61 3.01 -15.78
CA GLY A 9 -14.48 1.83 -15.93
C GLY A 9 -14.08 0.64 -15.05
N LEU A 10 -13.39 0.89 -13.94
CA LEU A 10 -13.02 -0.12 -12.96
C LEU A 10 -14.06 -0.20 -11.83
N ASP A 11 -14.35 -1.41 -11.39
CA ASP A 11 -15.10 -1.65 -10.15
C ASP A 11 -14.21 -1.42 -8.93
N ARG A 12 -14.49 -0.34 -8.20
CA ARG A 12 -13.85 0.04 -6.93
C ARG A 12 -12.33 -0.25 -6.95
N ALA A 13 -11.59 0.52 -7.76
CA ALA A 13 -10.14 0.42 -7.83
C ALA A 13 -9.53 0.79 -6.47
N ILE A 14 -8.91 -0.18 -5.79
CA ILE A 14 -8.32 0.03 -4.46
C ILE A 14 -6.80 -0.06 -4.54
N PRO A 15 -6.17 -1.24 -4.65
CA PRO A 15 -4.72 -1.32 -4.57
C PRO A 15 -4.09 -0.88 -5.88
N LEU A 16 -2.98 -0.17 -5.75
CA LEU A 16 -2.14 0.27 -6.85
C LEU A 16 -0.70 -0.19 -6.58
N GLY A 17 -0.09 -0.84 -7.57
CA GLY A 17 1.33 -1.17 -7.59
C GLY A 17 1.98 -0.56 -8.82
N VAL A 18 3.27 -0.23 -8.73
CA VAL A 18 4.04 0.33 -9.85
C VAL A 18 5.31 -0.46 -10.07
N ASP A 19 5.67 -0.62 -11.34
CA ASP A 19 6.91 -1.23 -11.82
C ASP A 19 7.60 -0.18 -12.69
N THR A 20 8.51 0.59 -12.10
CA THR A 20 9.19 1.71 -12.76
C THR A 20 10.20 1.23 -13.79
N VAL A 21 10.72 0.01 -13.66
CA VAL A 21 11.60 -0.63 -14.65
C VAL A 21 10.89 -0.81 -15.97
N SER A 22 9.69 -1.39 -15.96
CA SER A 22 8.91 -1.61 -17.19
C SER A 22 7.82 -0.56 -17.45
N LYS A 23 7.72 0.46 -16.60
CA LYS A 23 6.72 1.55 -16.66
C LYS A 23 5.27 1.07 -16.69
N HIS A 24 4.98 0.06 -15.87
CA HIS A 24 3.64 -0.49 -15.71
C HIS A 24 3.05 -0.14 -14.36
N MET A 25 1.74 0.02 -14.32
CA MET A 25 0.94 0.03 -13.09
C MET A 25 0.06 -1.22 -13.01
N TYR A 26 -0.16 -1.70 -11.81
CA TYR A 26 -1.02 -2.85 -11.48
C TYR A 26 -2.17 -2.36 -10.59
N ILE A 27 -3.41 -2.61 -11.01
CA ILE A 27 -4.61 -2.09 -10.35
C ILE A 27 -5.56 -3.23 -10.00
N GLY A 28 -5.99 -3.31 -8.74
CA GLY A 28 -6.99 -4.26 -8.29
C GLY A 28 -8.42 -3.71 -8.33
N GLU A 29 -9.35 -4.48 -8.89
CA GLU A 29 -10.80 -4.29 -8.72
C GLU A 29 -11.25 -5.06 -7.48
N TYR A 30 -11.69 -4.34 -6.44
CA TYR A 30 -11.99 -4.94 -5.15
C TYR A 30 -13.16 -5.93 -5.21
N THR A 31 -14.31 -5.56 -5.79
CA THR A 31 -15.52 -6.40 -5.74
C THR A 31 -15.49 -7.47 -6.81
N LEU A 32 -15.00 -7.14 -8.00
CA LEU A 32 -14.91 -8.10 -9.12
C LEU A 32 -13.72 -9.06 -9.01
N GLY A 33 -12.79 -8.81 -8.09
CA GLY A 33 -11.69 -9.71 -7.77
C GLY A 33 -10.72 -9.92 -8.92
N ARG A 34 -10.28 -8.82 -9.53
CA ARG A 34 -9.38 -8.82 -10.70
C ARG A 34 -8.19 -7.92 -10.47
N ILE A 35 -7.04 -8.30 -11.02
CA ILE A 35 -5.86 -7.43 -11.08
C ILE A 35 -5.53 -7.19 -12.55
N TYR A 36 -5.46 -5.93 -12.95
CA TYR A 36 -5.03 -5.51 -14.28
C TYR A 36 -3.63 -4.92 -14.23
N ARG A 37 -2.97 -4.95 -15.37
CA ARG A 37 -1.77 -4.17 -15.65
C ARG A 37 -2.05 -3.22 -16.80
N SER A 38 -1.50 -2.01 -16.76
CA SER A 38 -1.44 -1.10 -17.91
C SER A 38 -0.14 -0.31 -17.89
N ASN A 39 0.15 0.41 -18.97
CA ASN A 39 1.17 1.46 -18.95
C ASN A 39 0.71 2.62 -18.05
N TYR A 40 1.62 3.52 -17.68
CA TYR A 40 1.31 4.71 -16.87
C TYR A 40 0.36 5.70 -17.54
N ASP A 41 0.21 5.65 -18.86
CA ASP A 41 -0.77 6.44 -19.62
C ASP A 41 -2.13 5.72 -19.78
N GLY A 42 -2.29 4.54 -19.15
CA GLY A 42 -3.50 3.73 -19.21
C GLY A 42 -3.61 2.83 -20.45
N SER A 43 -2.69 2.97 -21.41
CA SER A 43 -2.66 2.11 -22.59
C SER A 43 -2.27 0.67 -22.23
N SER A 44 -2.55 -0.26 -23.15
CA SER A 44 -2.20 -1.68 -22.99
C SER A 44 -2.78 -2.35 -21.73
N LYS A 45 -3.97 -1.94 -21.30
CA LYS A 45 -4.70 -2.58 -20.19
C LYS A 45 -4.89 -4.07 -20.47
N LYS A 46 -4.39 -4.91 -19.56
CA LYS A 46 -4.43 -6.37 -19.64
C LYS A 46 -4.85 -6.95 -18.30
N LEU A 47 -5.76 -7.92 -18.32
CA LEU A 47 -6.09 -8.72 -17.14
C LEU A 47 -4.92 -9.64 -16.80
N ILE A 48 -4.42 -9.56 -15.56
CA ILE A 48 -3.30 -10.36 -15.05
C ILE A 48 -3.80 -11.47 -14.15
N MET A 49 -4.75 -11.16 -13.27
CA MET A 49 -5.32 -12.13 -12.33
C MET A 49 -6.83 -11.99 -12.26
N LYS A 50 -7.51 -13.12 -12.08
CA LYS A 50 -8.94 -13.24 -11.78
C LYS A 50 -9.11 -14.08 -10.52
N ASP A 51 -10.32 -14.08 -9.97
CA ASP A 51 -10.66 -14.88 -8.80
C ASP A 51 -9.75 -14.53 -7.61
N VAL A 52 -9.54 -13.22 -7.40
CA VAL A 52 -8.82 -12.65 -6.26
C VAL A 52 -9.85 -12.05 -5.31
N GLU A 53 -10.25 -12.81 -4.29
CA GLU A 53 -11.39 -12.41 -3.46
C GLU A 53 -11.08 -11.17 -2.60
N ASN A 54 -11.66 -10.03 -2.98
CA ASN A 54 -11.51 -8.75 -2.27
C ASN A 54 -10.04 -8.33 -2.09
N VAL A 55 -9.39 -8.05 -3.22
CA VAL A 55 -7.99 -7.57 -3.25
C VAL A 55 -7.87 -6.18 -2.62
N GLU A 56 -7.02 -6.05 -1.61
CA GLU A 56 -6.87 -4.82 -0.80
C GLU A 56 -5.47 -4.20 -0.92
N GLY A 57 -4.44 -5.00 -1.17
CA GLY A 57 -3.06 -4.56 -1.33
C GLY A 57 -2.35 -5.32 -2.44
N VAL A 58 -1.44 -4.63 -3.14
CA VAL A 58 -0.52 -5.24 -4.11
C VAL A 58 0.88 -4.66 -3.94
N ALA A 59 1.89 -5.51 -4.13
CA ALA A 59 3.29 -5.13 -4.15
C ALA A 59 4.01 -5.78 -5.33
N ILE A 60 4.94 -5.06 -5.94
CA ILE A 60 5.71 -5.50 -7.11
C ILE A 60 7.15 -5.71 -6.68
N ASP A 61 7.63 -6.95 -6.75
CA ASP A 61 9.05 -7.24 -6.73
C ASP A 61 9.61 -6.99 -8.13
N TRP A 62 10.29 -5.85 -8.26
CA TRP A 62 10.85 -5.37 -9.53
C TRP A 62 12.09 -6.14 -9.98
N ILE A 63 12.77 -6.85 -9.07
CA ILE A 63 13.98 -7.64 -9.34
C ILE A 63 13.59 -9.06 -9.75
N GLY A 64 12.89 -9.78 -8.87
CA GLY A 64 12.41 -11.15 -9.09
C GLY A 64 11.19 -11.25 -10.01
N ARG A 65 10.62 -10.10 -10.42
CA ARG A 65 9.48 -9.98 -11.34
C ARG A 65 8.28 -10.77 -10.82
N LYS A 66 7.89 -10.48 -9.58
CA LYS A 66 6.74 -11.09 -8.90
C LYS A 66 5.71 -10.04 -8.47
N LEU A 67 4.45 -10.45 -8.53
CA LEU A 67 3.30 -9.72 -8.02
C LEU A 67 2.86 -10.42 -6.74
N TYR A 68 2.82 -9.69 -5.63
CA TYR A 68 2.24 -10.14 -4.36
C TYR A 68 0.94 -9.39 -4.11
N TRP A 69 -0.04 -10.04 -3.49
CA TRP A 69 -1.31 -9.39 -3.12
C TRP A 69 -1.92 -9.97 -1.85
N THR A 70 -2.69 -9.13 -1.13
CA THR A 70 -3.55 -9.54 -0.01
C THR A 70 -4.97 -9.81 -0.53
N THR A 71 -5.65 -10.76 0.09
CA THR A 71 -7.08 -11.03 -0.14
C THR A 71 -7.82 -10.91 1.18
N TYR A 72 -8.78 -9.98 1.28
CA TYR A 72 -9.56 -9.79 2.51
C TYR A 72 -10.44 -11.00 2.82
N LYS A 73 -11.14 -11.56 1.82
CA LYS A 73 -12.14 -12.59 2.06
C LYS A 73 -11.56 -13.99 2.25
N SER A 74 -10.47 -14.30 1.56
CA SER A 74 -9.77 -15.58 1.71
C SER A 74 -8.68 -15.54 2.79
N GLU A 75 -8.40 -14.38 3.38
CA GLU A 75 -7.40 -14.20 4.45
C GLU A 75 -6.03 -14.77 4.04
N THR A 76 -5.59 -14.46 2.82
CA THR A 76 -4.33 -14.95 2.26
C THR A 76 -3.43 -13.84 1.75
N ILE A 77 -2.14 -14.15 1.70
CA ILE A 77 -1.16 -13.45 0.86
C ILE A 77 -0.74 -14.43 -0.21
N GLU A 78 -0.76 -13.99 -1.46
CA GLU A 78 -0.43 -14.81 -2.62
C GLU A 78 0.61 -14.14 -3.49
N VAL A 79 1.23 -14.94 -4.37
CA VAL A 79 2.27 -14.51 -5.29
C VAL A 79 2.07 -15.13 -6.68
N ALA A 80 2.44 -14.40 -7.72
CA ALA A 80 2.52 -14.87 -9.10
C ALA A 80 3.66 -14.15 -9.85
N THR A 81 4.00 -14.60 -11.05
CA THR A 81 4.79 -13.78 -11.98
C THR A 81 3.99 -12.55 -12.42
N LEU A 82 4.68 -11.50 -12.87
CA LEU A 82 4.04 -10.26 -13.35
C LEU A 82 3.10 -10.45 -14.56
N ASP A 83 3.19 -11.58 -15.26
CA ASP A 83 2.26 -11.97 -16.34
C ASP A 83 1.10 -12.86 -15.86
N GLY A 84 0.97 -13.08 -14.55
CA GLY A 84 -0.14 -13.80 -13.92
C GLY A 84 0.02 -15.31 -13.83
N LYS A 85 1.20 -15.86 -14.19
CA LYS A 85 1.46 -17.30 -14.12
C LYS A 85 2.01 -17.72 -12.76
N TYR A 86 2.01 -19.02 -12.52
CA TYR A 86 2.60 -19.63 -11.33
C TYR A 86 2.05 -19.05 -10.01
N ARG A 87 0.73 -18.82 -9.96
CA ARG A 87 0.01 -18.40 -8.75
C ARG A 87 0.26 -19.41 -7.62
N LYS A 88 0.62 -18.90 -6.45
CA LYS A 88 0.83 -19.68 -5.22
C LYS A 88 0.28 -18.88 -4.03
N VAL A 89 -0.42 -19.57 -3.14
CA VAL A 89 -0.72 -19.05 -1.80
C VAL A 89 0.57 -19.08 -0.98
N LEU A 90 1.05 -17.90 -0.58
CA LEU A 90 2.29 -17.72 0.16
C LEU A 90 2.06 -17.87 1.66
N ILE A 91 1.05 -17.19 2.18
CA ILE A 91 0.61 -17.22 3.58
C ILE A 91 -0.89 -17.50 3.59
N TYR A 92 -1.32 -18.48 4.39
CA TYR A 92 -2.71 -18.95 4.44
C TYR A 92 -3.28 -19.06 5.86
N ALA A 93 -2.49 -18.73 6.88
CA ALA A 93 -2.87 -18.95 8.27
C ALA A 93 -2.48 -17.74 9.12
N GLY A 94 -3.30 -17.44 10.14
CA GLY A 94 -3.05 -16.33 11.07
C GLY A 94 -3.10 -14.96 10.41
N LEU A 95 -3.83 -14.81 9.31
CA LEU A 95 -4.24 -13.53 8.75
C LEU A 95 -5.73 -13.37 9.07
N GLU A 96 -6.19 -12.15 9.29
CA GLU A 96 -7.60 -11.85 9.51
C GLU A 96 -8.03 -10.79 8.51
N TYR A 97 -7.51 -9.57 8.61
CA TYR A 97 -7.80 -8.51 7.64
C TYR A 97 -6.51 -7.93 7.03
N PRO A 98 -5.77 -8.71 6.22
CA PRO A 98 -4.56 -8.23 5.58
C PRO A 98 -4.89 -7.15 4.53
N ARG A 99 -4.22 -5.99 4.58
CA ARG A 99 -4.51 -4.83 3.71
C ARG A 99 -3.28 -4.35 2.96
N GLY A 100 -2.63 -3.29 3.44
CA GLY A 100 -1.51 -2.63 2.78
C GLY A 100 -0.32 -3.56 2.67
N MET A 101 0.47 -3.45 1.60
CA MET A 101 1.62 -4.32 1.35
C MET A 101 2.72 -3.56 0.63
N ALA A 102 3.97 -3.85 1.01
CA ALA A 102 5.16 -3.37 0.35
C ALA A 102 6.25 -4.45 0.34
N VAL A 103 7.17 -4.37 -0.61
CA VAL A 103 8.23 -5.36 -0.80
C VAL A 103 9.58 -4.66 -0.96
N ASP A 104 10.60 -5.19 -0.30
CA ASP A 104 11.99 -4.87 -0.55
C ASP A 104 12.70 -6.13 -1.09
N PRO A 105 12.91 -6.21 -2.41
CA PRO A 105 13.55 -7.36 -3.01
C PRO A 105 15.07 -7.37 -2.85
N ILE A 106 15.69 -6.26 -2.46
CA ILE A 106 17.13 -6.18 -2.19
C ILE A 106 17.41 -6.82 -0.82
N ALA A 107 16.62 -6.45 0.19
CA ALA A 107 16.69 -7.05 1.52
C ALA A 107 16.01 -8.43 1.61
N GLY A 108 15.17 -8.76 0.64
CA GLY A 108 14.47 -10.05 0.56
C GLY A 108 13.27 -10.15 1.51
N TYR A 109 12.58 -9.04 1.78
CA TYR A 109 11.47 -8.98 2.72
C TYR A 109 10.16 -8.52 2.08
N LEU A 110 9.06 -9.11 2.54
CA LEU A 110 7.69 -8.70 2.28
C LEU A 110 7.09 -8.16 3.58
N PHE A 111 6.39 -7.04 3.49
CA PHE A 111 5.72 -6.38 4.62
C PHE A 111 4.25 -6.17 4.32
N TRP A 112 3.40 -6.33 5.33
CA TRP A 112 1.97 -6.02 5.21
C TRP A 112 1.38 -5.53 6.53
N SER A 113 0.24 -4.86 6.43
CA SER A 113 -0.63 -4.58 7.57
C SER A 113 -1.73 -5.61 7.67
N ASP A 114 -2.08 -5.97 8.90
CA ASP A 114 -3.31 -6.70 9.24
C ASP A 114 -4.04 -5.90 10.32
N TRP A 115 -5.32 -5.61 10.10
CA TRP A 115 -6.15 -4.81 11.03
C TRP A 115 -7.25 -5.63 11.69
N GLY A 116 -7.08 -6.96 11.74
CA GLY A 116 -7.89 -7.86 12.55
C GLY A 116 -7.79 -7.62 14.06
N ALA A 117 -8.33 -8.54 14.84
CA ALA A 117 -8.29 -8.49 16.31
C ALA A 117 -6.85 -8.43 16.85
N ALA A 118 -5.91 -9.09 16.18
CA ALA A 118 -4.47 -9.01 16.45
C ALA A 118 -3.77 -8.05 15.47
N ALA A 119 -4.19 -6.79 15.44
CA ALA A 119 -3.65 -5.79 14.53
C ALA A 119 -2.12 -5.69 14.59
N ALA A 120 -1.48 -5.69 13.42
CA ALA A 120 -0.03 -5.70 13.32
C ALA A 120 0.48 -5.12 11.99
N ILE A 121 1.75 -4.68 12.02
CA ILE A 121 2.60 -4.71 10.82
C ILE A 121 3.41 -5.98 10.90
N GLU A 122 3.41 -6.76 9.83
CA GLU A 122 4.11 -8.03 9.75
C GLU A 122 5.16 -8.02 8.65
N ARG A 123 6.14 -8.92 8.81
CA ARG A 123 7.24 -9.11 7.85
C ARG A 123 7.52 -10.59 7.67
N CYS A 124 7.84 -11.02 6.46
CA CYS A 124 8.43 -12.34 6.18
C CYS A 124 9.50 -12.24 5.08
N SER A 125 10.26 -13.31 4.87
CA SER A 125 11.08 -13.48 3.68
C SER A 125 10.19 -13.60 2.43
N LEU A 126 10.68 -13.23 1.24
CA LEU A 126 9.88 -13.27 -0.01
C LEU A 126 9.28 -14.65 -0.35
N ASP A 127 9.85 -15.73 0.17
CA ASP A 127 9.35 -17.10 0.01
C ASP A 127 8.28 -17.50 1.03
N GLY A 128 7.90 -16.59 1.94
CA GLY A 128 6.92 -16.76 3.00
C GLY A 128 7.50 -17.28 4.33
N THR A 129 8.80 -17.58 4.39
CA THR A 129 9.45 -18.06 5.61
C THR A 129 9.81 -16.91 6.56
N ASN A 130 10.25 -17.23 7.79
CA ASN A 130 10.71 -16.25 8.78
C ASN A 130 9.70 -15.13 9.09
N ARG A 131 8.41 -15.46 9.09
CA ARG A 131 7.33 -14.53 9.41
C ARG A 131 7.43 -14.05 10.87
N VAL A 132 7.32 -12.74 11.07
CA VAL A 132 7.31 -12.09 12.37
C VAL A 132 6.27 -10.96 12.42
N SER A 133 5.62 -10.80 13.57
CA SER A 133 4.85 -9.59 13.87
C SER A 133 5.81 -8.48 14.26
N LEU A 134 6.10 -7.58 13.32
CA LEU A 134 7.10 -6.53 13.43
C LEU A 134 6.66 -5.43 14.40
N VAL A 135 5.39 -5.04 14.35
CA VAL A 135 4.77 -4.05 15.25
C VAL A 135 3.46 -4.63 15.77
N LYS A 136 3.28 -4.62 17.10
CA LYS A 136 2.10 -5.20 17.79
C LYS A 136 1.52 -4.34 18.91
N ASP A 137 2.19 -3.24 19.23
CA ASP A 137 1.77 -2.29 20.26
C ASP A 137 1.31 -0.98 19.63
N LYS A 138 0.37 -0.28 20.28
CA LYS A 138 -0.17 1.02 19.84
C LYS A 138 -0.50 1.04 18.34
N ILE A 139 -1.21 0.01 17.90
CA ILE A 139 -1.62 -0.24 16.52
C ILE A 139 -3.03 -0.83 16.57
N THR A 140 -3.95 -0.26 15.79
CA THR A 140 -5.36 -0.68 15.82
C THR A 140 -5.90 -0.83 14.40
N TRP A 141 -5.84 0.21 13.57
CA TRP A 141 -6.28 0.13 12.17
C TRP A 141 -5.16 0.49 11.19
N PRO A 142 -4.09 -0.33 11.12
CA PRO A 142 -3.03 -0.11 10.16
C PRO A 142 -3.56 -0.34 8.73
N GLN A 143 -3.45 0.69 7.88
CA GLN A 143 -3.94 0.66 6.51
C GLN A 143 -2.77 0.50 5.52
N GLY A 144 -2.40 1.53 4.77
CA GLY A 144 -1.24 1.51 3.89
C GLY A 144 0.08 1.20 4.60
N VAL A 145 0.99 0.57 3.87
CA VAL A 145 2.38 0.31 4.27
C VAL A 145 3.29 0.69 3.11
N THR A 146 4.38 1.40 3.39
CA THR A 146 5.43 1.72 2.41
C THR A 146 6.82 1.65 3.05
N LEU A 147 7.86 1.66 2.22
CA LEU A 147 9.24 1.41 2.64
C LEU A 147 10.16 2.55 2.18
N ASP A 148 11.12 2.90 3.03
CA ASP A 148 12.38 3.48 2.60
C ASP A 148 13.41 2.35 2.56
N THR A 149 13.65 1.79 1.36
CA THR A 149 14.56 0.66 1.17
C THR A 149 16.01 1.05 1.37
N ASN A 150 16.38 2.32 1.19
CA ASN A 150 17.75 2.78 1.43
C ASN A 150 18.07 2.90 2.92
N GLN A 151 17.07 3.26 3.73
CA GLN A 151 17.21 3.39 5.19
C GLN A 151 16.70 2.16 5.96
N GLU A 152 16.18 1.14 5.26
CA GLU A 152 15.53 -0.04 5.84
C GLU A 152 14.44 0.33 6.87
N LEU A 153 13.56 1.27 6.49
CA LEU A 153 12.45 1.74 7.31
C LEU A 153 11.10 1.32 6.73
N VAL A 154 10.18 0.94 7.61
CA VAL A 154 8.78 0.69 7.31
C VAL A 154 7.95 1.85 7.81
N TYR A 155 7.07 2.40 6.98
CA TYR A 155 6.10 3.41 7.33
C TYR A 155 4.70 2.86 7.20
N TRP A 156 3.81 3.20 8.12
CA TRP A 156 2.40 2.84 8.03
C TRP A 156 1.51 3.98 8.52
N ILE A 157 0.28 3.97 8.02
CA ILE A 157 -0.78 4.87 8.45
C ILE A 157 -1.78 4.08 9.32
N ASP A 158 -2.15 4.62 10.47
CA ASP A 158 -3.13 4.01 11.38
C ASP A 158 -4.35 4.93 11.48
N ALA A 159 -5.48 4.46 10.96
CA ALA A 159 -6.72 5.23 10.84
C ALA A 159 -7.54 5.30 12.14
N HIS A 160 -7.14 4.59 13.20
CA HIS A 160 -7.75 4.68 14.51
C HIS A 160 -6.99 5.64 15.42
N HIS A 161 -5.66 5.60 15.33
CA HIS A 161 -4.79 6.49 16.09
C HIS A 161 -4.56 7.84 15.40
N ASP A 162 -5.06 8.02 14.17
CA ASP A 162 -4.85 9.20 13.35
C ASP A 162 -3.38 9.57 13.14
N THR A 163 -2.53 8.54 12.95
CA THR A 163 -1.08 8.72 12.87
C THR A 163 -0.45 8.11 11.62
N ILE A 164 0.72 8.64 11.27
CA ILE A 164 1.73 7.96 10.46
C ILE A 164 2.93 7.70 11.35
N SER A 165 3.40 6.46 11.39
CA SER A 165 4.55 6.04 12.18
C SER A 165 5.56 5.29 11.31
N SER A 166 6.79 5.17 11.81
CA SER A 166 7.81 4.32 11.21
C SER A 166 8.58 3.48 12.23
N VAL A 167 9.18 2.38 11.76
CA VAL A 167 10.15 1.52 12.48
C VAL A 167 11.26 1.09 11.51
N ASP A 168 12.39 0.61 12.03
CA ASP A 168 13.35 -0.13 11.20
C ASP A 168 12.87 -1.55 10.87
N TYR A 169 13.55 -2.23 9.94
CA TYR A 169 13.19 -3.60 9.52
C TYR A 169 13.29 -4.65 10.64
N SER A 170 13.83 -4.29 11.80
CA SER A 170 13.85 -5.13 13.01
C SER A 170 12.76 -4.75 14.02
N GLY A 171 11.89 -3.78 13.69
CA GLY A 171 10.79 -3.32 14.53
C GLY A 171 11.22 -2.32 15.61
N ASN A 172 12.47 -1.86 15.57
CA ASN A 172 13.01 -0.94 16.57
C ASN A 172 12.86 0.52 16.12
N LYS A 173 13.29 1.44 16.99
CA LYS A 173 13.40 2.88 16.72
C LYS A 173 12.10 3.51 16.23
N ARG A 174 10.97 3.07 16.80
CA ARG A 174 9.65 3.60 16.44
C ARG A 174 9.63 5.13 16.51
N LYS A 175 9.19 5.77 15.43
CA LYS A 175 9.07 7.22 15.32
C LYS A 175 7.66 7.61 14.88
N LEU A 176 7.07 8.58 15.57
CA LEU A 176 5.85 9.26 15.11
C LEU A 176 6.24 10.27 14.03
N ILE A 177 5.64 10.15 12.85
CA ILE A 177 5.90 11.01 11.69
C ILE A 177 4.85 12.10 11.58
N PHE A 178 3.58 11.73 11.76
CA PHE A 178 2.43 12.63 11.68
C PHE A 178 1.36 12.18 12.66
N GLU A 179 0.62 13.12 13.23
CA GLU A 179 -0.55 12.89 14.06
C GLU A 179 -1.57 14.01 13.79
N ASP A 180 -2.82 13.65 13.51
CA ASP A 180 -3.92 14.61 13.52
C ASP A 180 -4.38 14.83 14.96
N ALA A 181 -3.87 15.89 15.59
CA ALA A 181 -4.20 16.23 16.98
C ALA A 181 -5.58 16.90 17.15
N SER A 182 -6.50 16.81 16.17
CA SER A 182 -7.83 17.43 16.26
C SER A 182 -8.78 16.64 17.19
N LEU A 183 -8.68 16.92 18.49
CA LEU A 183 -9.31 16.24 19.63
C LEU A 183 -10.85 15.99 19.60
N ALA A 184 -11.60 16.50 18.62
CA ALA A 184 -13.07 16.39 18.61
C ALA A 184 -13.75 16.37 17.23
N LEU A 185 -13.02 16.57 16.13
CA LEU A 185 -13.58 16.68 14.77
C LEU A 185 -12.69 16.01 13.72
N SER A 186 -11.81 15.09 14.13
CA SER A 186 -10.92 14.38 13.23
C SER A 186 -11.74 13.79 12.08
N LYS A 187 -11.46 14.29 10.88
CA LYS A 187 -11.92 13.69 9.63
C LYS A 187 -10.89 12.68 9.12
N PHE A 188 -9.85 12.41 9.91
CA PHE A 188 -8.77 11.54 9.50
C PHE A 188 -9.33 10.14 9.27
N HIS A 189 -9.14 9.68 8.06
CA HIS A 189 -9.37 8.31 7.67
C HIS A 189 -8.35 7.95 6.62
N GLY A 190 -7.08 8.09 7.02
CA GLY A 190 -5.91 7.76 6.23
C GLY A 190 -6.01 6.35 5.66
N PHE A 191 -5.87 6.20 4.34
CA PHE A 191 -6.09 4.94 3.64
C PHE A 191 -4.78 4.33 3.16
N ASP A 192 -4.05 5.02 2.29
CA ASP A 192 -2.77 4.55 1.77
C ASP A 192 -1.71 5.65 1.88
N LEU A 193 -0.45 5.26 1.86
CA LEU A 193 0.67 6.19 1.92
C LEU A 193 1.81 5.75 1.03
N ASP A 194 2.57 6.72 0.56
CA ASP A 194 3.82 6.45 -0.13
C ASP A 194 4.85 7.56 0.09
N ILE A 195 6.13 7.24 0.03
CA ILE A 195 7.22 8.19 0.30
C ILE A 195 8.07 8.49 -0.94
N THR A 196 8.61 9.70 -1.02
CA THR A 196 9.78 10.03 -1.86
C THR A 196 10.52 11.23 -1.29
N GLY A 197 11.85 11.24 -1.42
CA GLY A 197 12.70 12.29 -0.88
C GLY A 197 12.43 12.52 0.62
N ASN A 198 12.11 13.76 0.98
CA ASN A 198 11.85 14.17 2.37
C ASN A 198 10.35 14.23 2.73
N PHE A 199 9.49 13.57 1.94
CA PHE A 199 8.04 13.66 2.10
C PHE A 199 7.37 12.30 2.17
N VAL A 200 6.35 12.22 3.00
CA VAL A 200 5.32 11.18 2.93
C VAL A 200 4.07 11.79 2.33
N TYR A 201 3.47 11.07 1.41
CA TYR A 201 2.18 11.38 0.81
C TYR A 201 1.18 10.38 1.34
N PHE A 202 -0.03 10.81 1.70
CA PHE A 202 -1.08 9.88 2.09
C PHE A 202 -2.44 10.31 1.55
N THR A 203 -3.29 9.32 1.28
CA THR A 203 -4.69 9.52 0.92
C THR A 203 -5.56 9.49 2.15
N ASP A 204 -6.54 10.37 2.19
CA ASP A 204 -7.62 10.33 3.17
C ASP A 204 -8.95 10.07 2.46
N TRP A 205 -9.63 9.01 2.89
CA TRP A 205 -10.91 8.62 2.30
C TRP A 205 -11.96 9.70 2.57
N LEU A 206 -12.21 10.08 3.81
CA LEU A 206 -13.31 10.98 4.17
C LEU A 206 -13.10 12.40 3.65
N ALA A 207 -11.87 12.89 3.68
CA ALA A 207 -11.52 14.20 3.17
C ALA A 207 -11.42 14.24 1.63
N ASN A 208 -11.36 13.09 0.96
CA ASN A 208 -11.15 12.97 -0.49
C ASN A 208 -9.93 13.78 -0.95
N ALA A 209 -8.80 13.58 -0.29
CA ALA A 209 -7.60 14.37 -0.53
C ALA A 209 -6.33 13.53 -0.43
N ILE A 210 -5.28 14.03 -1.06
CA ILE A 210 -3.90 13.58 -0.87
C ILE A 210 -3.18 14.68 -0.09
N TYR A 211 -2.51 14.32 0.98
CA TYR A 211 -1.70 15.21 1.80
C TYR A 211 -0.23 14.93 1.58
N GLU A 212 0.59 15.98 1.56
CA GLU A 212 2.06 15.91 1.53
C GLU A 212 2.58 16.38 2.88
N VAL A 213 3.28 15.52 3.59
CA VAL A 213 3.83 15.79 4.93
C VAL A 213 5.35 15.72 4.87
N LYS A 214 6.01 16.72 5.44
CA LYS A 214 7.47 16.75 5.54
C LYS A 214 7.95 15.81 6.65
N LEU A 215 8.75 14.79 6.31
CA LEU A 215 9.21 13.74 7.24
C LEU A 215 9.98 14.28 8.45
N SER A 216 10.69 15.40 8.31
CA SER A 216 11.50 15.96 9.39
C SER A 216 10.70 16.71 10.45
N SER A 217 9.51 17.22 10.11
CA SER A 217 8.70 18.04 11.02
C SER A 217 7.29 17.53 11.26
N GLY A 218 6.82 16.56 10.46
CA GLY A 218 5.43 16.09 10.53
C GLY A 218 4.40 17.13 10.09
N VAL A 219 4.83 18.17 9.37
CA VAL A 219 3.94 19.27 8.95
C VAL A 219 3.39 18.96 7.57
N ILE A 220 2.07 19.08 7.40
CA ILE A 220 1.41 19.11 6.09
C ILE A 220 1.86 20.37 5.36
N VAL A 221 2.53 20.19 4.22
CA VAL A 221 3.00 21.29 3.37
C VAL A 221 2.13 21.50 2.13
N ARG A 222 1.30 20.50 1.78
CA ARG A 222 0.38 20.57 0.64
C ARG A 222 -0.81 19.64 0.85
N THR A 223 -1.95 20.07 0.32
CA THR A 223 -3.16 19.26 0.17
C THR A 223 -3.62 19.33 -1.29
N ILE A 224 -3.96 18.17 -1.85
CA ILE A 224 -4.47 18.01 -3.21
C ILE A 224 -5.85 17.36 -3.11
N SER A 225 -6.91 18.09 -3.47
CA SER A 225 -8.26 17.52 -3.50
C SER A 225 -8.40 16.51 -4.64
N VAL A 226 -8.98 15.36 -4.34
CA VAL A 226 -9.31 14.31 -5.32
C VAL A 226 -10.77 14.50 -5.74
N PRO A 227 -11.07 14.65 -7.05
CA PRO A 227 -12.44 14.84 -7.52
C PRO A 227 -13.33 13.66 -7.14
N THR A 228 -14.44 13.95 -6.46
CA THR A 228 -15.48 12.96 -6.15
C THR A 228 -16.52 12.88 -7.27
N THR A 229 -17.06 11.69 -7.49
CA THR A 229 -18.27 11.51 -8.32
C THR A 229 -19.32 10.75 -7.49
N ASN A 230 -20.52 10.56 -8.01
CA ASN A 230 -21.53 9.73 -7.33
C ASN A 230 -21.05 8.28 -7.07
N VAL A 231 -20.00 7.84 -7.78
CA VAL A 231 -19.40 6.50 -7.68
C VAL A 231 -18.07 6.51 -6.93
N ILE A 232 -17.31 7.62 -6.98
CA ILE A 232 -16.01 7.77 -6.31
C ILE A 232 -16.21 8.56 -5.01
N LYS A 233 -16.17 7.86 -3.87
CA LYS A 233 -16.41 8.42 -2.53
C LYS A 233 -15.16 8.55 -1.66
N GLY A 234 -13.97 8.25 -2.18
CA GLY A 234 -12.74 8.23 -1.40
C GLY A 234 -11.49 8.21 -2.26
N ALA A 235 -10.46 8.92 -1.82
CA ALA A 235 -9.10 8.70 -2.31
C ALA A 235 -8.58 7.39 -1.68
N MET A 236 -8.32 6.37 -2.51
CA MET A 236 -7.93 5.02 -2.06
C MET A 236 -6.42 4.81 -2.21
N GLY A 237 -5.97 3.84 -3.02
CA GLY A 237 -4.56 3.53 -3.20
C GLY A 237 -3.75 4.70 -3.75
N LEU A 238 -2.49 4.78 -3.32
CA LEU A 238 -1.54 5.83 -3.68
C LEU A 238 -0.17 5.23 -3.95
N ARG A 239 0.44 5.57 -5.10
CA ARG A 239 1.85 5.26 -5.36
C ARG A 239 2.55 6.45 -6.00
N VAL A 240 3.75 6.73 -5.53
CA VAL A 240 4.67 7.68 -6.15
C VAL A 240 5.42 6.96 -7.27
N VAL A 241 5.40 7.54 -8.46
CA VAL A 241 6.22 7.10 -9.59
C VAL A 241 7.50 7.92 -9.60
N ASP A 242 8.59 7.33 -9.10
CA ASP A 242 9.91 7.94 -9.02
C ASP A 242 10.98 6.89 -9.36
N SER A 243 11.92 7.24 -10.25
CA SER A 243 12.96 6.31 -10.71
C SER A 243 13.97 5.95 -9.61
N SER A 244 13.98 6.65 -8.49
CA SER A 244 14.81 6.31 -7.32
C SER A 244 14.28 5.15 -6.48
N LYS A 245 12.99 4.77 -6.61
CA LYS A 245 12.35 3.81 -5.69
C LYS A 245 12.57 2.33 -6.01
N GLN A 246 12.93 2.00 -7.25
CA GLN A 246 13.11 0.60 -7.69
C GLN A 246 14.44 0.46 -8.42
N GLN A 247 15.51 0.79 -7.70
CA GLN A 247 16.87 0.59 -8.16
C GLN A 247 17.31 -0.85 -7.88
N ALA A 248 18.35 -1.29 -8.59
CA ALA A 248 18.96 -2.61 -8.44
C ALA A 248 20.19 -2.54 -7.54
#